data_AF-A0A9E6MEZ6-F1
#
_entry.id   AF-A0A9E6MEZ6-F1
#
_cell.length_a   1.000
_cell.length_b   1.000
_cell.length_c   1.000
_cell.angle_alpha   90.00
_cell.angle_beta   90.00
_cell.angle_gamma   90.00
#
_symmetry.space_group_name_H-M   'P 1'
#
loop_
_entity.id
_entity.type
_entity.pdbx_description
1 polymer ?
#
loop_
_entity_poly.entity_id
_entity_poly.type
_entity_poly.pdbx_seq_one_letter_code
_entity_poly.pdbx_strand_id
1 'polypeptide(L)'
;MQQRSMTVCTSGKGTNGKTLAVDGDVNLAAEDLQISGMSRAANVVINGVVSGNHSIFVYSSTLTLAGTNTYTGATYATSNNATIEVTNPSGLGTSGAGTQIGDGDSLEFNFASAQTVSEPLNVAGTGVSGTGAVVQTGASTTLSGAIALAGDTTFGVDSSALFSAFMLSGVISGTGNITVTTSPTTVVANSSIQFTGASPNTYAGKLTVQGVRFYPSKAADVVAVTGDMDVLASEQQAIDRRERRSMNRSQTRATCILSKTAATKQV
;
A
#
# COMPACT_ATOMS: atom_id res chain seq x y z
N MET A 1 16.55 -29.39 14.99
CA MET A 1 17.04 -29.23 13.61
C MET A 1 17.45 -27.77 13.46
N GLN A 2 18.68 -27.48 13.03
CA GLN A 2 19.00 -26.10 12.62
C GLN A 2 18.25 -25.86 11.30
N GLN A 3 17.33 -24.90 11.30
CA GLN A 3 16.74 -24.38 10.07
C GLN A 3 17.89 -23.76 9.28
N ARG A 4 18.25 -24.32 8.13
CA ARG A 4 19.23 -23.69 7.26
C ARG A 4 18.42 -22.76 6.35
N SER A 5 19.05 -21.69 5.88
CA SER A 5 18.39 -20.66 5.09
C SER A 5 19.32 -20.23 3.96
N MET A 6 18.74 -19.94 2.80
CA MET A 6 19.45 -19.21 1.74
C MET A 6 19.29 -17.72 2.03
N THR A 7 20.34 -17.09 2.54
CA THR A 7 20.30 -15.67 2.87
C THR A 7 20.93 -14.83 1.77
N VAL A 8 20.14 -13.90 1.24
CA VAL A 8 20.64 -12.77 0.45
C VAL A 8 20.89 -11.62 1.43
N CYS A 9 22.17 -11.38 1.72
CA CYS A 9 22.67 -10.33 2.61
C CYS A 9 23.74 -9.49 1.91
N THR A 10 23.74 -8.17 2.13
CA THR A 10 24.91 -7.33 1.84
C THR A 10 25.58 -6.97 3.16
N SER A 11 26.62 -7.72 3.55
CA SER A 11 27.44 -7.34 4.69
C SER A 11 28.27 -6.09 4.34
N GLY A 12 27.82 -4.91 4.77
CA GLY A 12 28.72 -3.79 5.05
C GLY A 12 29.14 -2.88 3.89
N LYS A 13 28.47 -2.86 2.74
CA LYS A 13 28.59 -1.74 1.78
C LYS A 13 27.22 -1.37 1.25
N GLY A 14 26.78 -0.17 1.60
CA GLY A 14 25.51 0.40 1.17
C GLY A 14 25.31 0.20 -0.32
N THR A 15 24.32 -0.62 -0.66
CA THR A 15 23.72 -0.62 -1.97
C THR A 15 23.05 0.75 -2.11
N ASN A 16 23.77 1.71 -2.68
CA ASN A 16 23.32 3.08 -2.93
C ASN A 16 22.17 3.09 -3.95
N GLY A 17 21.02 2.55 -3.59
CA GLY A 17 19.89 2.36 -4.48
C GLY A 17 20.14 1.34 -5.60
N LYS A 18 21.01 0.35 -5.38
CA LYS A 18 21.34 -0.66 -6.40
C LYS A 18 20.40 -1.85 -6.31
N THR A 19 19.98 -2.32 -7.48
CA THR A 19 19.15 -3.51 -7.63
C THR A 19 20.01 -4.76 -7.82
N LEU A 20 19.72 -5.82 -7.08
CA LEU A 20 20.16 -7.17 -7.42
C LEU A 20 19.04 -7.85 -8.20
N ALA A 21 19.28 -8.17 -9.47
CA ALA A 21 18.32 -8.90 -10.29
C ALA A 21 18.71 -10.40 -10.36
N VAL A 22 17.72 -11.26 -10.15
CA VAL A 22 17.81 -12.71 -10.31
C VAL A 22 16.94 -13.10 -11.48
N ASP A 23 17.56 -13.35 -12.63
CA ASP A 23 16.86 -13.68 -13.88
C ASP A 23 16.56 -15.18 -14.04
N GLY A 24 17.24 -16.03 -13.27
CA GLY A 24 17.00 -17.47 -13.22
C GLY A 24 15.97 -17.87 -12.18
N ASP A 25 15.50 -19.12 -12.28
CA ASP A 25 14.57 -19.69 -11.31
C ASP A 25 15.24 -19.89 -9.93
N VAL A 26 14.43 -19.75 -8.87
CA VAL A 26 14.85 -19.93 -7.48
C VAL A 26 14.06 -21.10 -6.89
N ASN A 27 14.76 -22.14 -6.44
CA ASN A 27 14.12 -23.33 -5.89
C ASN A 27 14.27 -23.42 -4.36
N LEU A 28 13.16 -23.27 -3.65
CA LEU A 28 13.00 -23.37 -2.19
C LEU A 28 12.72 -24.82 -1.75
N ALA A 29 13.42 -25.80 -2.32
CA ALA A 29 13.19 -27.21 -2.04
C ALA A 29 13.80 -27.67 -0.70
N ALA A 30 14.82 -26.98 -0.22
CA ALA A 30 15.58 -27.41 0.96
C ALA A 30 15.55 -26.42 2.11
N GLU A 31 15.44 -25.11 1.83
CA GLU A 31 15.65 -24.05 2.81
C GLU A 31 14.77 -22.84 2.49
N ASP A 32 14.46 -22.04 3.52
CA ASP A 32 13.78 -20.75 3.34
C ASP A 32 14.68 -19.73 2.63
N LEU A 33 14.08 -18.83 1.86
CA LEU A 33 14.75 -17.66 1.31
C LEU A 33 14.64 -16.50 2.29
N GLN A 34 15.77 -15.89 2.64
CA GLN A 34 15.82 -14.71 3.51
C GLN A 34 16.46 -13.53 2.79
N ILE A 35 15.75 -12.41 2.72
CA ILE A 35 16.27 -11.13 2.22
C ILE A 35 16.50 -10.22 3.42
N SER A 36 17.75 -9.84 3.71
CA SER A 36 18.06 -8.97 4.85
C SER A 36 19.31 -8.13 4.65
N GLY A 37 19.50 -7.11 5.50
CA GLY A 37 20.71 -6.29 5.50
C GLY A 37 20.89 -5.40 4.27
N MET A 38 19.81 -5.18 3.49
CA MET A 38 19.81 -4.25 2.36
C MET A 38 19.55 -2.82 2.84
N SER A 39 20.02 -1.83 2.09
CA SER A 39 19.58 -0.44 2.26
C SER A 39 18.13 -0.28 1.83
N ARG A 40 17.37 0.66 2.43
CA ARG A 40 15.98 0.97 2.04
C ARG A 40 15.82 1.37 0.56
N ALA A 41 16.87 1.88 -0.06
CA ALA A 41 16.85 2.25 -1.48
C ALA A 41 17.15 1.07 -2.41
N ALA A 42 17.70 -0.02 -1.88
CA ALA A 42 18.09 -1.18 -2.66
C ALA A 42 16.91 -2.14 -2.80
N ASN A 43 16.92 -2.89 -3.90
CA ASN A 43 15.86 -3.83 -4.21
C ASN A 43 16.47 -5.16 -4.67
N VAL A 44 15.91 -6.28 -4.21
CA VAL A 44 16.16 -7.58 -4.81
C VAL A 44 14.99 -7.88 -5.74
N VAL A 45 15.24 -8.05 -7.03
CA VAL A 45 14.21 -8.38 -8.02
C VAL A 45 14.41 -9.82 -8.44
N ILE A 46 13.38 -10.66 -8.27
CA ILE A 46 13.38 -12.03 -8.79
C ILE A 46 12.44 -12.08 -9.99
N ASN A 47 13.04 -12.17 -11.18
CA ASN A 47 12.34 -12.26 -12.46
C ASN A 47 11.97 -13.70 -12.81
N GLY A 48 12.80 -14.67 -12.42
CA GLY A 48 12.55 -16.10 -12.62
C GLY A 48 11.44 -16.65 -11.71
N VAL A 49 11.07 -17.92 -11.93
CA VAL A 49 10.07 -18.61 -11.12
C VAL A 49 10.66 -18.99 -9.76
N VAL A 50 9.98 -18.63 -8.69
CA VAL A 50 10.25 -19.17 -7.35
C VAL A 50 9.37 -20.40 -7.12
N SER A 51 9.98 -21.55 -6.86
CA SER A 51 9.31 -22.84 -6.64
C SER A 51 9.71 -23.46 -5.30
N GLY A 52 9.11 -24.59 -4.92
CA GLY A 52 9.47 -25.34 -3.70
C GLY A 52 8.44 -25.20 -2.58
N ASN A 53 8.76 -25.67 -1.38
CA ASN A 53 7.81 -25.75 -0.26
C ASN A 53 8.19 -24.92 0.96
N HIS A 54 9.33 -24.24 0.90
CA HIS A 54 9.81 -23.37 1.96
C HIS A 54 9.37 -21.92 1.76
N SER A 55 9.54 -21.13 2.81
CA SER A 55 8.99 -19.78 2.95
C SER A 55 9.96 -18.71 2.43
N ILE A 56 9.42 -17.51 2.22
CA ILE A 56 10.19 -16.30 1.94
C ILE A 56 10.06 -15.35 3.13
N PHE A 57 11.20 -14.88 3.63
CA PHE A 57 11.26 -13.86 4.68
C PHE A 57 12.00 -12.63 4.18
N VAL A 58 11.40 -11.46 4.39
CA VAL A 58 11.98 -10.16 4.04
C VAL A 58 12.11 -9.33 5.30
N TYR A 59 13.35 -8.98 5.66
CA TYR A 59 13.69 -8.27 6.89
C TYR A 59 14.18 -6.86 6.56
N SER A 60 13.37 -5.84 6.87
CA SER A 60 13.70 -4.42 6.66
C SER A 60 14.33 -4.11 5.29
N SER A 61 13.91 -4.82 4.25
CA SER A 61 14.49 -4.81 2.91
C SER A 61 13.37 -4.78 1.86
N THR A 62 13.71 -4.43 0.62
CA THR A 62 12.77 -4.48 -0.50
C THR A 62 13.01 -5.71 -1.39
N LEU A 63 11.95 -6.45 -1.68
CA LEU A 63 11.92 -7.59 -2.59
C LEU A 63 10.81 -7.39 -3.63
N THR A 64 11.13 -7.45 -4.92
CA THR A 64 10.16 -7.54 -6.00
C THR A 64 10.05 -8.98 -6.52
N LEU A 65 8.83 -9.53 -6.49
CA LEU A 65 8.47 -10.83 -7.05
C LEU A 65 7.76 -10.64 -8.40
N ALA A 66 8.49 -10.87 -9.50
CA ALA A 66 8.00 -10.67 -10.86
C ALA A 66 7.67 -11.97 -11.61
N GLY A 67 8.21 -13.10 -11.15
CA GLY A 67 7.95 -14.43 -11.70
C GLY A 67 6.53 -14.94 -11.49
N THR A 68 6.15 -15.95 -12.27
CA THR A 68 4.93 -16.75 -12.04
C THR A 68 5.28 -17.83 -11.03
N ASN A 69 5.19 -17.48 -9.74
CA ASN A 69 5.75 -18.30 -8.67
C ASN A 69 4.83 -19.47 -8.30
N THR A 70 5.43 -20.57 -7.85
CA THR A 70 4.76 -21.84 -7.51
C THR A 70 5.18 -22.39 -6.15
N TYR A 71 5.92 -21.61 -5.35
CA TYR A 71 6.27 -22.04 -4.00
C TYR A 71 5.03 -22.15 -3.11
N THR A 72 5.08 -23.09 -2.16
CA THR A 72 3.94 -23.39 -1.26
C THR A 72 4.14 -22.94 0.17
N GLY A 73 5.34 -22.43 0.52
CA GLY A 73 5.60 -21.82 1.81
C GLY A 73 4.95 -20.44 1.93
N ALA A 74 4.90 -19.91 3.15
CA ALA A 74 4.34 -18.60 3.41
C ALA A 74 5.34 -17.49 3.05
N THR A 75 4.82 -16.27 2.88
CA THR A 75 5.64 -15.07 2.66
C THR A 75 5.50 -14.12 3.83
N TYR A 76 6.62 -13.61 4.32
CA TYR A 76 6.69 -12.75 5.51
C TYR A 76 7.44 -11.45 5.22
N ALA A 77 6.78 -10.32 5.44
CA ALA A 77 7.44 -9.02 5.60
C ALA A 77 7.55 -8.73 7.11
N THR A 78 8.76 -8.48 7.59
CA THR A 78 9.03 -8.37 9.03
C THR A 78 10.15 -7.36 9.33
N SER A 79 10.25 -6.99 10.61
CA SER A 79 11.29 -6.16 11.19
C SER A 79 11.21 -4.67 10.86
N ASN A 80 10.04 -4.19 10.44
CA ASN A 80 9.75 -2.77 10.13
C ASN A 80 10.56 -2.28 8.92
N ASN A 81 9.92 -1.57 8.01
CA ASN A 81 10.48 -1.11 6.73
C ASN A 81 10.79 -2.23 5.73
N ALA A 82 10.23 -3.43 5.87
CA ALA A 82 10.23 -4.41 4.79
C ALA A 82 9.15 -4.05 3.76
N THR A 83 9.49 -4.14 2.49
CA THR A 83 8.55 -3.98 1.37
C THR A 83 8.62 -5.20 0.47
N ILE A 84 7.48 -5.82 0.22
CA ILE A 84 7.34 -6.85 -0.80
C ILE A 84 6.51 -6.26 -1.92
N GLU A 85 7.11 -6.11 -3.10
CA GLU A 85 6.43 -5.67 -4.30
C GLU A 85 6.08 -6.87 -5.17
N VAL A 86 4.85 -6.92 -5.67
CA VAL A 86 4.34 -7.99 -6.52
C VAL A 86 3.92 -7.38 -7.87
N THR A 87 4.54 -7.84 -8.94
CA THR A 87 4.27 -7.37 -10.32
C THR A 87 3.62 -8.44 -11.20
N ASN A 88 3.46 -9.66 -10.68
CA ASN A 88 2.73 -10.77 -11.30
C ASN A 88 1.64 -11.29 -10.35
N PRO A 89 0.40 -11.56 -10.81
CA PRO A 89 -0.70 -12.01 -9.94
C PRO A 89 -0.41 -13.33 -9.20
N SER A 90 0.48 -14.18 -9.73
CA SER A 90 0.98 -15.40 -9.09
C SER A 90 2.33 -15.21 -8.38
N GLY A 91 2.76 -13.97 -8.16
CA GLY A 91 4.05 -13.65 -7.54
C GLY A 91 4.15 -14.13 -6.08
N LEU A 92 3.02 -14.28 -5.38
CA LEU A 92 2.98 -14.77 -4.00
C LEU A 92 2.94 -16.31 -3.88
N GLY A 93 3.12 -17.03 -4.99
CA GLY A 93 3.12 -18.49 -4.99
C GLY A 93 1.72 -19.08 -4.92
N THR A 94 1.58 -20.23 -4.27
CA THR A 94 0.27 -20.85 -4.04
C THR A 94 -0.42 -20.24 -2.82
N SER A 95 -1.75 -20.12 -2.88
CA SER A 95 -2.55 -19.47 -1.83
C SER A 95 -2.79 -20.28 -0.56
N GLY A 96 -2.10 -21.40 -0.37
CA GLY A 96 -2.33 -22.31 0.75
C GLY A 96 -1.78 -21.80 2.08
N ALA A 97 -0.61 -21.16 2.06
CA ALA A 97 0.09 -20.75 3.28
C ALA A 97 -0.16 -19.28 3.66
N GLY A 98 -0.49 -18.41 2.70
CA GLY A 98 -0.78 -17.02 2.96
C GLY A 98 0.45 -16.12 2.99
N THR A 99 0.18 -14.81 3.03
CA THR A 99 1.20 -13.77 3.21
C THR A 99 0.95 -13.00 4.51
N GLN A 100 2.01 -12.77 5.28
CA GLN A 100 1.98 -12.07 6.56
C GLN A 100 2.79 -10.77 6.49
N ILE A 101 2.15 -9.65 6.82
CA ILE A 101 2.76 -8.32 6.83
C ILE A 101 2.76 -7.78 8.26
N GLY A 102 3.97 -7.62 8.80
CA GLY A 102 4.19 -7.09 10.14
C GLY A 102 3.94 -5.59 10.26
N ASP A 103 3.90 -5.10 11.50
CA ASP A 103 3.74 -3.68 11.78
C ASP A 103 4.92 -2.86 11.23
N GLY A 104 4.60 -1.82 10.45
CA GLY A 104 5.59 -0.99 9.75
C GLY A 104 6.12 -1.58 8.43
N ASP A 105 5.60 -2.72 7.98
CA ASP A 105 5.98 -3.37 6.72
C ASP A 105 4.87 -3.21 5.65
N SER A 106 5.21 -3.36 4.36
CA SER A 106 4.27 -3.16 3.25
C SER A 106 4.27 -4.28 2.23
N LEU A 107 3.08 -4.62 1.74
CA LEU A 107 2.84 -5.39 0.52
C LEU A 107 2.31 -4.48 -0.57
N GLU A 108 3.02 -4.38 -1.69
CA GLU A 108 2.71 -3.48 -2.78
C GLU A 108 2.33 -4.27 -4.04
N PHE A 109 1.20 -3.91 -4.66
CA PHE A 109 0.74 -4.50 -5.91
C PHE A 109 0.95 -3.53 -7.06
N ASN A 110 1.99 -3.79 -7.85
CA ASN A 110 2.40 -2.96 -8.98
C ASN A 110 2.16 -3.67 -10.32
N PHE A 111 0.89 -3.91 -10.64
CA PHE A 111 0.52 -4.56 -11.89
C PHE A 111 0.44 -3.58 -13.05
N ALA A 112 0.87 -4.00 -14.24
CA ALA A 112 0.76 -3.20 -15.46
C ALA A 112 -0.67 -3.12 -16.02
N SER A 113 -1.56 -4.03 -15.60
CA SER A 113 -2.96 -4.11 -16.02
C SER A 113 -3.83 -4.55 -14.84
N ALA A 114 -5.16 -4.49 -14.97
CA ALA A 114 -6.03 -4.88 -13.89
C ALA A 114 -5.89 -6.39 -13.58
N GLN A 115 -5.71 -6.75 -12.30
CA GLN A 115 -5.46 -8.12 -11.87
C GLN A 115 -6.29 -8.53 -10.65
N THR A 116 -6.44 -9.83 -10.46
CA THR A 116 -7.02 -10.42 -9.25
C THR A 116 -5.99 -11.32 -8.57
N VAL A 117 -5.86 -11.19 -7.26
CA VAL A 117 -4.98 -11.98 -6.40
C VAL A 117 -5.85 -12.72 -5.39
N SER A 118 -5.71 -14.04 -5.30
CA SER A 118 -6.49 -14.90 -4.39
C SER A 118 -5.77 -15.23 -3.09
N GLU A 119 -4.60 -14.64 -2.87
CA GLU A 119 -3.76 -14.84 -1.68
C GLU A 119 -4.46 -14.40 -0.39
N PRO A 120 -4.60 -15.28 0.62
CA PRO A 120 -4.99 -14.89 1.96
C PRO A 120 -3.91 -14.02 2.61
N LEU A 121 -4.32 -12.92 3.24
CA LEU A 121 -3.43 -11.97 3.88
C LEU A 121 -3.68 -11.92 5.39
N ASN A 122 -2.60 -11.88 6.17
CA ASN A 122 -2.60 -11.49 7.58
C ASN A 122 -1.78 -10.21 7.72
N VAL A 123 -2.41 -9.11 8.12
CA VAL A 123 -1.81 -7.77 7.99
C VAL A 123 -1.98 -6.95 9.26
N ALA A 124 -0.98 -6.13 9.55
CA ALA A 124 -1.01 -5.13 10.60
C ALA A 124 -0.16 -3.92 10.22
N GLY A 125 -0.45 -2.79 10.85
CA GLY A 125 0.35 -1.58 10.81
C GLY A 125 -0.04 -0.59 9.73
N THR A 126 0.67 0.52 9.74
CA THR A 126 0.51 1.62 8.78
C THR A 126 1.37 1.43 7.52
N GLY A 127 2.25 0.43 7.53
CA GLY A 127 3.23 0.15 6.50
C GLY A 127 4.35 1.19 6.38
N VAL A 128 5.21 0.99 5.40
CA VAL A 128 6.43 1.77 5.21
C VAL A 128 6.09 3.23 4.93
N SER A 129 6.56 4.13 5.80
CA SER A 129 6.28 5.58 5.71
C SER A 129 4.80 5.95 5.79
N GLY A 130 3.93 5.05 6.28
CA GLY A 130 2.49 5.28 6.43
C GLY A 130 1.67 5.21 5.14
N THR A 131 2.24 4.70 4.04
CA THR A 131 1.51 4.53 2.77
C THR A 131 0.46 3.43 2.81
N GLY A 132 0.66 2.42 3.67
CA GLY A 132 -0.24 1.30 3.89
C GLY A 132 0.53 -0.01 4.11
N ALA A 133 0.01 -0.87 4.98
CA ALA A 133 0.48 -2.25 5.09
C ALA A 133 0.17 -3.04 3.81
N VAL A 134 -0.89 -2.66 3.10
CA VAL A 134 -1.17 -3.16 1.75
C VAL A 134 -1.50 -1.99 0.82
N VAL A 135 -0.80 -1.90 -0.30
CA VAL A 135 -0.87 -0.75 -1.21
C VAL A 135 -1.08 -1.20 -2.65
N GLN A 136 -2.03 -0.59 -3.35
CA GLN A 136 -2.12 -0.69 -4.81
C GLN A 136 -1.32 0.45 -5.43
N THR A 137 -0.18 0.13 -6.04
CA THR A 137 0.73 1.10 -6.67
C THR A 137 0.57 1.14 -8.20
N GLY A 138 0.19 0.01 -8.81
CA GLY A 138 -0.01 -0.11 -10.25
C GLY A 138 -1.45 0.16 -10.72
N ALA A 139 -1.90 -0.63 -11.69
CA ALA A 139 -3.28 -0.66 -12.16
C ALA A 139 -4.24 -1.23 -11.08
N SER A 140 -5.54 -1.22 -11.38
CA SER A 140 -6.59 -1.74 -10.47
C SER A 140 -6.30 -3.17 -10.00
N THR A 141 -6.38 -3.39 -8.69
CA THR A 141 -6.10 -4.69 -8.08
C THR A 141 -7.31 -5.18 -7.31
N THR A 142 -7.69 -6.44 -7.50
CA THR A 142 -8.70 -7.12 -6.70
C THR A 142 -8.07 -8.15 -5.79
N LEU A 143 -8.22 -8.00 -4.47
CA LEU A 143 -7.82 -9.00 -3.49
C LEU A 143 -9.03 -9.85 -3.14
N SER A 144 -9.08 -11.06 -3.68
CA SER A 144 -10.18 -12.02 -3.50
C SER A 144 -9.96 -13.00 -2.35
N GLY A 145 -8.70 -13.18 -1.91
CA GLY A 145 -8.36 -13.95 -0.72
C GLY A 145 -8.83 -13.26 0.56
N ALA A 146 -9.02 -14.03 1.64
CA ALA A 146 -9.42 -13.49 2.94
C ALA A 146 -8.35 -12.54 3.50
N ILE A 147 -8.78 -11.51 4.21
CA ILE A 147 -7.90 -10.51 4.83
C ILE A 147 -8.15 -10.53 6.34
N ALA A 148 -7.16 -10.98 7.10
CA ALA A 148 -7.19 -11.00 8.56
C ALA A 148 -6.36 -9.85 9.12
N LEU A 149 -6.99 -8.97 9.89
CA LEU A 149 -6.34 -7.86 10.58
C LEU A 149 -5.74 -8.39 11.89
N ALA A 150 -4.41 -8.50 11.94
CA ALA A 150 -3.68 -8.83 13.16
C ALA A 150 -3.52 -7.61 14.09
N GLY A 151 -3.79 -6.40 13.58
CA GLY A 151 -3.80 -5.15 14.32
C GLY A 151 -4.41 -4.03 13.49
N ASP A 152 -4.32 -2.79 13.98
CA ASP A 152 -4.72 -1.61 13.22
C ASP A 152 -3.98 -1.58 11.87
N THR A 153 -4.70 -1.43 10.78
CA THR A 153 -4.17 -1.65 9.42
C THR A 153 -4.53 -0.49 8.51
N THR A 154 -3.54 0.00 7.75
CA THR A 154 -3.77 0.97 6.68
C THR A 154 -3.75 0.28 5.31
N PHE A 155 -4.77 0.53 4.49
CA PHE A 155 -4.79 0.21 3.07
C PHE A 155 -4.58 1.47 2.24
N GLY A 156 -3.66 1.41 1.30
CA GLY A 156 -3.24 2.55 0.49
C GLY A 156 -3.53 2.38 -1.00
N VAL A 157 -3.71 3.51 -1.67
CA VAL A 157 -3.56 3.60 -3.12
C VAL A 157 -2.50 4.63 -3.46
N ASP A 158 -1.48 4.21 -4.20
CA ASP A 158 -0.40 5.06 -4.72
C ASP A 158 -0.23 4.83 -6.22
N SER A 159 -1.29 5.12 -6.98
CA SER A 159 -1.30 4.91 -8.43
C SER A 159 -1.32 6.25 -9.16
N SER A 160 -0.52 6.32 -10.22
CA SER A 160 -0.51 7.44 -11.17
C SER A 160 -1.60 7.33 -12.25
N ALA A 161 -2.38 6.25 -12.25
CA ALA A 161 -3.48 6.07 -13.20
C ALA A 161 -4.61 7.09 -12.98
N LEU A 162 -5.21 7.58 -14.08
CA LEU A 162 -6.34 8.51 -14.03
C LEU A 162 -7.57 7.95 -13.29
N PHE A 163 -7.70 6.63 -13.29
CA PHE A 163 -8.69 5.86 -12.54
C PHE A 163 -8.03 4.56 -12.09
N SER A 164 -8.03 4.29 -10.79
CA SER A 164 -7.68 2.97 -10.26
C SER A 164 -8.63 2.56 -9.14
N ALA A 165 -8.97 1.28 -9.11
CA ALA A 165 -9.83 0.71 -8.09
C ALA A 165 -9.07 -0.38 -7.36
N PHE A 166 -8.84 -0.15 -6.06
CA PHE A 166 -8.31 -1.17 -5.17
C PHE A 166 -9.48 -1.87 -4.49
N MET A 167 -9.80 -3.07 -4.96
CA MET A 167 -10.98 -3.82 -4.57
C MET A 167 -10.58 -4.89 -3.57
N LEU A 168 -11.04 -4.75 -2.32
CA LEU A 168 -10.91 -5.78 -1.29
C LEU A 168 -12.17 -6.64 -1.32
N SER A 169 -12.12 -7.73 -2.11
CA SER A 169 -13.26 -8.63 -2.33
C SER A 169 -13.37 -9.74 -1.28
N GLY A 170 -12.24 -10.14 -0.69
CA GLY A 170 -12.21 -11.09 0.42
C GLY A 170 -12.98 -10.62 1.65
N VAL A 171 -13.24 -11.56 2.56
CA VAL A 171 -13.74 -11.21 3.89
C VAL A 171 -12.64 -10.51 4.66
N ILE A 172 -12.92 -9.31 5.16
CA ILE A 172 -12.05 -8.59 6.09
C ILE A 172 -12.51 -8.93 7.52
N SER A 173 -11.59 -9.43 8.34
CA SER A 173 -11.86 -9.97 9.68
C SER A 173 -10.81 -9.52 10.69
N GLY A 174 -11.04 -9.70 11.99
CA GLY A 174 -10.11 -9.34 13.06
C GLY A 174 -10.60 -8.18 13.94
N THR A 175 -9.76 -7.64 14.81
CA THR A 175 -10.17 -6.60 15.77
C THR A 175 -9.58 -5.23 15.48
N GLY A 176 -8.64 -5.12 14.56
CA GLY A 176 -7.96 -3.87 14.24
C GLY A 176 -8.87 -2.82 13.59
N ASN A 177 -8.55 -1.55 13.82
CA ASN A 177 -9.10 -0.45 13.06
C ASN A 177 -8.58 -0.50 11.62
N ILE A 178 -9.39 0.00 10.68
CA ILE A 178 -8.99 0.14 9.28
C ILE A 178 -8.82 1.61 8.97
N THR A 179 -7.69 1.98 8.36
CA THR A 179 -7.54 3.26 7.67
C THR A 179 -7.45 3.00 6.17
N VAL A 180 -8.25 3.71 5.37
CA VAL A 180 -8.11 3.71 3.91
C VAL A 180 -7.63 5.08 3.48
N THR A 181 -6.55 5.11 2.71
CA THR A 181 -5.86 6.35 2.35
C THR A 181 -5.31 6.35 0.93
N THR A 182 -4.84 7.51 0.51
CA THR A 182 -4.02 7.72 -0.69
C THR A 182 -2.59 8.06 -0.30
N SER A 183 -1.65 7.87 -1.23
CA SER A 183 -0.27 8.34 -1.03
C SER A 183 -0.19 9.87 -0.90
N PRO A 184 0.73 10.39 -0.06
CA PRO A 184 0.94 11.83 0.08
C PRO A 184 1.76 12.46 -1.06
N THR A 185 2.37 11.68 -1.95
CA THR A 185 3.36 12.16 -2.93
C THR A 185 2.79 12.43 -4.33
N THR A 186 1.72 11.71 -4.72
CA THR A 186 1.03 11.88 -6.00
C THR A 186 -0.43 12.23 -5.73
N VAL A 187 -0.96 13.29 -6.35
CA VAL A 187 -2.37 13.64 -6.19
C VAL A 187 -3.20 12.55 -6.86
N VAL A 188 -3.75 11.66 -6.04
CA VAL A 188 -4.56 10.51 -6.43
C VAL A 188 -5.93 10.99 -6.93
N ALA A 189 -5.96 11.56 -8.14
CA ALA A 189 -7.20 11.96 -8.80
C ALA A 189 -7.99 10.70 -9.17
N ASN A 190 -9.18 10.55 -8.62
CA ASN A 190 -10.11 9.47 -8.95
C ASN A 190 -9.55 8.04 -8.79
N SER A 191 -8.73 7.75 -7.77
CA SER A 191 -8.58 6.38 -7.26
C SER A 191 -9.48 6.09 -6.07
N SER A 192 -9.83 4.83 -5.88
CA SER A 192 -10.78 4.41 -4.83
C SER A 192 -10.37 3.12 -4.17
N ILE A 193 -10.69 2.98 -2.89
CA ILE A 193 -10.69 1.71 -2.18
C ILE A 193 -12.13 1.23 -2.05
N GLN A 194 -12.38 -0.03 -2.40
CA GLN A 194 -13.72 -0.59 -2.43
C GLN A 194 -13.76 -1.88 -1.63
N PHE A 195 -14.70 -2.00 -0.70
CA PHE A 195 -15.01 -3.29 -0.08
C PHE A 195 -16.07 -3.97 -0.93
N THR A 196 -15.73 -5.11 -1.52
CA THR A 196 -16.53 -5.81 -2.54
C THR A 196 -16.68 -7.28 -2.20
N GLY A 197 -17.40 -8.06 -3.01
CA GLY A 197 -17.56 -9.50 -2.82
C GLY A 197 -18.90 -9.88 -2.17
N ALA A 198 -19.12 -11.19 -2.05
CA ALA A 198 -20.41 -11.76 -1.67
C ALA A 198 -20.57 -12.08 -0.17
N SER A 199 -19.46 -12.10 0.58
CA SER A 199 -19.46 -12.45 2.00
C SER A 199 -19.28 -11.21 2.89
N PRO A 200 -19.97 -11.14 4.05
CA PRO A 200 -19.89 -10.00 4.94
C PRO A 200 -18.49 -9.90 5.55
N ASN A 201 -18.06 -8.66 5.78
CA ASN A 201 -16.92 -8.40 6.63
C ASN A 201 -17.29 -8.65 8.09
N THR A 202 -16.30 -9.01 8.90
CA THR A 202 -16.46 -9.38 10.32
C THR A 202 -15.44 -8.69 11.23
N TYR A 203 -14.67 -7.72 10.71
CA TYR A 203 -13.76 -6.95 11.55
C TYR A 203 -14.52 -6.16 12.61
N ALA A 204 -13.95 -5.91 13.78
CA ALA A 204 -14.63 -5.19 14.87
C ALA A 204 -14.26 -3.69 14.96
N GLY A 205 -13.09 -3.31 14.43
CA GLY A 205 -12.56 -1.95 14.58
C GLY A 205 -13.27 -0.90 13.72
N LYS A 206 -12.97 0.37 14.01
CA LYS A 206 -13.49 1.53 13.27
C LYS A 206 -12.85 1.62 11.89
N LEU A 207 -13.62 2.07 10.89
CA LEU A 207 -13.10 2.45 9.58
C LEU A 207 -12.83 3.96 9.52
N THR A 208 -11.65 4.36 9.08
CA THR A 208 -11.29 5.77 8.84
C THR A 208 -10.95 5.97 7.37
N VAL A 209 -11.67 6.87 6.69
CA VAL A 209 -11.44 7.24 5.29
C VAL A 209 -10.67 8.57 5.26
N GLN A 210 -9.48 8.57 4.67
CA GLN A 210 -8.59 9.73 4.63
C GLN A 210 -8.16 10.04 3.20
N GLY A 211 -8.68 11.13 2.62
CA GLY A 211 -8.21 11.59 1.30
C GLY A 211 -8.51 10.68 0.09
N VAL A 212 -9.17 9.53 0.29
CA VAL A 212 -9.52 8.55 -0.75
C VAL A 212 -11.04 8.48 -0.96
N ARG A 213 -11.49 8.14 -2.17
CA ARG A 213 -12.88 7.69 -2.36
C ARG A 213 -13.04 6.28 -1.83
N PHE A 214 -13.98 6.11 -0.93
CA PHE A 214 -14.33 4.81 -0.38
C PHE A 214 -15.71 4.36 -0.90
N TYR A 215 -15.81 3.12 -1.36
CA TYR A 215 -17.07 2.51 -1.78
C TYR A 215 -17.35 1.20 -1.02
N PRO A 216 -18.40 1.14 -0.17
CA PRO A 216 -18.85 -0.09 0.48
C PRO A 216 -19.69 -0.94 -0.48
N SER A 217 -19.08 -1.44 -1.55
CA SER A 217 -19.72 -2.12 -2.69
C SER A 217 -19.80 -3.66 -2.56
N LYS A 218 -20.07 -4.19 -1.36
CA LYS A 218 -20.42 -5.62 -1.22
C LYS A 218 -21.76 -5.90 -1.94
N ALA A 219 -22.08 -7.18 -2.14
CA ALA A 219 -23.40 -7.56 -2.66
C ALA A 219 -24.55 -6.97 -1.81
N ALA A 220 -25.75 -6.87 -2.39
CA ALA A 220 -26.91 -6.36 -1.68
C ALA A 220 -27.15 -7.11 -0.36
N ASP A 221 -27.52 -6.38 0.69
CA ASP A 221 -27.74 -6.89 2.06
C ASP A 221 -26.52 -7.54 2.73
N VAL A 222 -25.32 -7.36 2.18
CA VAL A 222 -24.06 -7.84 2.77
C VAL A 222 -23.32 -6.71 3.49
N VAL A 223 -22.94 -6.97 4.74
CA VAL A 223 -22.22 -6.00 5.58
C VAL A 223 -20.83 -5.73 5.00
N ALA A 224 -20.64 -4.53 4.44
CA ALA A 224 -19.34 -4.04 4.01
C ALA A 224 -18.56 -3.39 5.16
N VAL A 225 -19.24 -2.61 6.00
CA VAL A 225 -18.66 -1.92 7.14
C VAL A 225 -19.39 -2.36 8.39
N THR A 226 -18.65 -2.88 9.36
CA THR A 226 -19.18 -3.56 10.55
C THR A 226 -19.39 -2.63 11.74
N GLY A 227 -18.59 -1.56 11.85
CA GLY A 227 -18.60 -0.59 12.96
C GLY A 227 -18.68 0.87 12.50
N ASP A 228 -18.21 1.77 13.35
CA ASP A 228 -18.19 3.21 13.08
C ASP A 228 -17.33 3.56 11.86
N MET A 229 -17.69 4.64 11.18
CA MET A 229 -16.94 5.20 10.07
C MET A 229 -16.64 6.68 10.29
N ASP A 230 -15.35 7.02 10.31
CA ASP A 230 -14.88 8.41 10.27
C ASP A 230 -14.45 8.77 8.84
N VAL A 231 -14.80 9.98 8.39
CA VAL A 231 -14.32 10.54 7.13
C VAL A 231 -13.54 11.81 7.44
N LEU A 232 -12.23 11.76 7.25
CA LEU A 232 -11.33 12.86 7.54
C LEU A 232 -10.88 13.53 6.24
N ALA A 233 -10.88 14.86 6.24
CA ALA A 233 -10.27 15.63 5.17
C ALA A 233 -8.75 15.46 5.23
N SER A 234 -8.10 15.29 4.07
CA SER A 234 -6.65 15.46 4.00
C SER A 234 -6.32 16.94 4.19
N GLU A 235 -5.35 17.23 5.05
CA GLU A 235 -4.78 18.57 5.21
C GLU A 235 -4.12 18.97 3.87
N GLN A 236 -4.85 19.57 2.90
CA GLN A 236 -4.29 20.55 1.94
C GLN A 236 -5.25 21.18 0.89
N GLN A 237 -6.56 21.37 1.15
CA GLN A 237 -7.35 22.27 0.26
C GLN A 237 -8.26 23.27 0.97
N ALA A 238 -8.53 23.12 2.26
CA ALA A 238 -9.42 24.02 2.99
C ALA A 238 -8.75 25.33 3.45
N ILE A 239 -7.43 25.31 3.67
CA ILE A 239 -6.70 26.46 4.24
C ILE A 239 -6.23 27.43 3.15
N ASP A 240 -5.68 26.94 2.03
CA ASP A 240 -5.13 27.79 0.96
C ASP A 240 -6.20 28.64 0.24
N ARG A 241 -7.45 28.15 0.10
CA ARG A 241 -8.53 28.95 -0.52
C ARG A 241 -9.01 30.13 0.33
N ARG A 242 -8.94 30.03 1.66
CA ARG A 242 -9.31 31.15 2.55
C ARG A 242 -8.19 32.18 2.61
N GLU A 243 -6.93 31.75 2.66
CA GLU A 243 -5.78 32.65 2.67
C GLU A 243 -5.56 33.37 1.32
N ARG A 244 -5.71 32.69 0.18
CA ARG A 244 -5.66 33.35 -1.14
C ARG A 244 -6.76 34.37 -1.37
N ARG A 245 -7.98 34.10 -0.89
CA ARG A 245 -9.11 35.05 -0.95
C ARG A 245 -8.89 36.25 -0.03
N SER A 246 -8.28 36.04 1.13
CA SER A 246 -7.87 37.10 2.06
C SER A 246 -6.79 38.01 1.45
N MET A 247 -5.74 37.43 0.86
CA MET A 247 -4.65 38.17 0.21
C MET A 247 -5.12 39.00 -0.99
N ASN A 248 -5.96 38.44 -1.87
CA ASN A 248 -6.48 39.20 -3.03
C ASN A 248 -7.36 40.39 -2.59
N ARG A 249 -8.21 40.23 -1.57
CA ARG A 249 -9.03 41.35 -1.04
C ARG A 249 -8.17 42.43 -0.38
N SER A 250 -7.08 42.05 0.27
CA SER A 250 -6.12 42.99 0.87
C SER A 250 -5.37 43.79 -0.20
N GLN A 251 -4.87 43.13 -1.25
CA GLN A 251 -4.17 43.80 -2.36
C GLN A 251 -5.10 44.75 -3.13
N THR A 252 -6.32 44.33 -3.49
CA THR A 252 -7.29 45.21 -4.19
C THR A 252 -7.66 46.45 -3.36
N ARG A 253 -7.75 46.33 -2.03
CA ARG A 253 -7.97 47.48 -1.13
C ARG A 253 -6.78 48.43 -1.11
N ALA A 254 -5.55 47.91 -1.06
CA ALA A 254 -4.34 48.74 -1.07
C ALA A 254 -4.19 49.54 -2.38
N THR A 255 -4.48 48.92 -3.54
CA THR A 255 -4.41 49.62 -4.84
C THR A 255 -5.48 50.72 -4.98
N CYS A 256 -6.68 50.51 -4.43
CA CYS A 256 -7.77 51.48 -4.44
C CYS A 256 -7.52 52.70 -3.53
N ILE A 257 -6.80 52.50 -2.41
CA ILE A 257 -6.43 53.59 -1.49
C ILE A 257 -5.32 54.46 -2.09
N LEU A 258 -4.33 53.86 -2.77
CA LEU A 258 -3.23 54.60 -3.40
C LEU A 258 -3.71 55.46 -4.58
N SER A 259 -4.68 55.00 -5.38
CA SER A 259 -5.24 55.79 -6.50
C SER A 259 -6.10 56.97 -6.05
N LYS A 260 -6.86 56.83 -4.94
CA LYS A 260 -7.63 57.95 -4.36
C LYS A 260 -6.75 59.02 -3.72
N THR A 261 -5.56 58.66 -3.24
CA THR A 261 -4.64 59.62 -2.58
C THR A 261 -3.81 60.42 -3.60
N ALA A 262 -3.56 59.87 -4.79
CA ALA A 262 -2.88 60.59 -5.88
C ALA A 262 -3.76 61.64 -6.57
N ALA A 263 -5.10 61.49 -6.52
CA ALA A 263 -6.03 62.43 -7.15
C ALA A 263 -6.26 63.73 -6.37
N THR A 264 -5.85 63.80 -5.09
CA THR A 264 -6.13 64.95 -4.21
C THR A 264 -4.94 65.91 -4.04
N LYS A 265 -3.88 65.77 -4.85
CA LYS A 265 -2.64 66.56 -4.72
C LYS A 265 -2.29 67.43 -5.95
N GLN A 266 -3.26 67.70 -6.82
CA GLN A 266 -3.14 68.68 -7.91
C GLN A 266 -4.22 69.75 -7.82
N VAL A 267 -4.02 70.75 -6.95
CA VAL A 267 -4.41 72.16 -7.11
C VAL A 267 -3.40 73.00 -6.32
#